data_AF-A0AAV0R9K7-F1
#
_entry.id   AF-A0AAV0R9K7-F1
#
_cell.length_a   1.000
_cell.length_b   1.000
_cell.length_c   1.000
_cell.angle_alpha   90.00
_cell.angle_beta   90.00
_cell.angle_gamma   90.00
#
_symmetry.space_group_name_H-M   'P 1'
#
loop_
_entity.id
_entity.type
_entity.pdbx_description
1 polymer ?
#
loop_
_entity_poly.entity_id
_entity_poly.type
_entity_poly.pdbx_seq_one_letter_code
_entity_poly.pdbx_strand_id
1 'polypeptide(L)'
;MAEYIYLLSKDAVIIKPPKKSSMLLRMVVLMFAMTFGVYICTICRQQISSLSKVTIKNIQVIDEPSNTADHSVFHVPKLHYPNPESFSREECVDNPVRYFAIVSTQRSGSGWFETLLNSHVNVSSNGEIFSVLDRRRNFSAIVETLDRVYNLDWFSSASKNECSAAVGFKWMLNQGVMEHHEEIVEYLNRRGVSLIFLFRRNLLRRMVSLLANSYDKYAKLLNGTHKSHVHTTEEAETLSQFKPIVNSTLLISDLRRAEILVAKALEYYNTTRHMVVYYEDLVKDSKVS
;
A
#
# COMPACT_ATOMS: atom_id res chain seq x y z
N MET A 1 -53.30 -39.35 -85.79
CA MET A 1 -53.68 -37.96 -86.13
C MET A 1 -53.57 -37.14 -84.85
N ALA A 2 -52.64 -36.23 -84.63
CA ALA A 2 -51.60 -35.62 -85.45
C ALA A 2 -50.24 -35.63 -84.71
N GLU A 3 -49.19 -35.29 -85.46
CA GLU A 3 -47.76 -35.52 -85.21
C GLU A 3 -47.09 -34.64 -84.12
N TYR A 4 -45.95 -35.15 -83.66
CA TYR A 4 -44.88 -34.47 -82.92
C TYR A 4 -44.20 -33.35 -83.73
N ILE A 5 -43.81 -32.24 -83.09
CA ILE A 5 -42.49 -31.62 -83.29
C ILE A 5 -41.94 -31.13 -81.94
N TYR A 6 -40.73 -31.60 -81.63
CA TYR A 6 -39.89 -31.29 -80.48
C TYR A 6 -38.98 -30.10 -80.83
N LEU A 7 -38.86 -29.10 -79.94
CA LEU A 7 -37.70 -28.18 -79.94
C LEU A 7 -37.33 -27.85 -78.50
N LEU A 8 -36.12 -28.28 -78.14
CA LEU A 8 -35.49 -28.23 -76.83
C LEU A 8 -34.98 -26.81 -76.53
N SER A 9 -35.44 -26.18 -75.45
CA SER A 9 -34.63 -25.20 -74.72
C SER A 9 -34.89 -25.29 -73.22
N LYS A 10 -33.85 -25.76 -72.50
CA LYS A 10 -33.55 -25.53 -71.08
C LYS A 10 -34.42 -24.44 -70.44
N ASP A 11 -35.15 -24.79 -69.38
CA ASP A 11 -35.38 -23.87 -68.27
C ASP A 11 -35.49 -24.62 -66.95
N ALA A 12 -34.48 -24.42 -66.12
CA ALA A 12 -34.40 -24.91 -64.76
C ALA A 12 -35.45 -24.17 -63.90
N VAL A 13 -36.25 -24.91 -63.15
CA VAL A 13 -37.10 -24.33 -62.11
C VAL A 13 -36.18 -23.86 -60.97
N ILE A 14 -35.80 -22.59 -60.99
CA ILE A 14 -35.05 -21.93 -59.91
C ILE A 14 -36.04 -21.56 -58.81
N ILE A 15 -36.12 -22.39 -57.78
CA ILE A 15 -36.80 -22.08 -56.53
C ILE A 15 -35.92 -21.09 -55.76
N LYS A 16 -36.30 -19.79 -55.74
CA LYS A 16 -35.61 -18.77 -54.94
C LYS A 16 -35.88 -19.01 -53.44
N PRO A 17 -34.84 -19.09 -52.59
CA PRO A 17 -35.04 -19.18 -51.15
C PRO A 17 -35.59 -17.84 -50.59
N PRO A 18 -36.43 -17.88 -49.55
CA PRO A 18 -37.05 -16.68 -49.00
C PRO A 18 -36.01 -15.79 -48.31
N LYS A 19 -35.80 -14.57 -48.84
CA LYS A 19 -34.93 -13.51 -48.29
C LYS A 19 -35.50 -12.84 -47.00
N LYS A 20 -36.01 -13.61 -46.03
CA LYS A 20 -36.59 -13.06 -44.78
C LYS A 20 -35.85 -13.40 -43.48
N SER A 21 -34.78 -14.19 -43.53
CA SER A 21 -34.05 -14.64 -42.32
C SER A 21 -32.93 -13.69 -41.85
N SER A 22 -32.32 -12.89 -42.74
CA SER A 22 -31.17 -12.04 -42.39
C SER A 22 -31.51 -10.91 -41.43
N MET A 23 -32.69 -10.31 -41.54
CA MET A 23 -33.15 -9.23 -40.65
C MET A 23 -33.43 -9.74 -39.23
N LEU A 24 -34.11 -10.89 -39.09
CA LEU A 24 -34.37 -11.50 -37.79
C LEU A 24 -33.07 -11.90 -37.08
N LEU A 25 -32.13 -12.52 -37.79
CA LEU A 25 -30.83 -12.89 -37.24
C LEU A 25 -30.03 -11.66 -36.77
N ARG A 26 -30.03 -10.57 -37.55
CA ARG A 26 -29.39 -9.30 -37.16
C ARG A 26 -30.03 -8.70 -35.91
N MET A 27 -31.35 -8.74 -35.80
CA MET A 27 -32.07 -8.25 -34.62
C MET A 27 -31.76 -9.10 -33.38
N VAL A 28 -31.67 -10.43 -33.51
CA VAL A 28 -31.29 -11.32 -32.41
C VAL A 28 -29.87 -11.03 -31.93
N VAL A 29 -28.91 -10.90 -32.85
CA VAL A 29 -27.51 -10.57 -32.51
C VAL A 29 -27.41 -9.21 -31.82
N LEU A 30 -28.16 -8.20 -32.27
CA LEU A 30 -28.20 -6.89 -31.63
C LEU A 30 -28.78 -6.95 -30.21
N MET A 31 -29.83 -7.75 -30.00
CA MET A 31 -30.40 -7.96 -28.66
C MET A 31 -29.41 -8.63 -27.71
N PHE A 32 -28.69 -9.66 -28.18
CA PHE A 32 -27.63 -10.29 -27.38
C PHE A 32 -26.47 -9.33 -27.10
N ALA A 33 -26.04 -8.52 -28.07
CA ALA A 33 -24.98 -7.53 -27.86
C ALA A 33 -25.40 -6.45 -26.84
N MET A 34 -26.66 -6.01 -26.87
CA MET A 34 -27.22 -5.06 -25.91
C MET A 34 -27.30 -5.66 -24.51
N THR A 35 -27.80 -6.90 -24.36
CA THR A 35 -27.91 -7.55 -23.04
C THR A 35 -26.54 -7.85 -22.43
N PHE A 36 -25.59 -8.35 -23.22
CA PHE A 36 -24.21 -8.53 -22.78
C PHE A 36 -23.53 -7.20 -22.48
N GLY A 37 -23.75 -6.17 -23.29
CA GLY A 37 -23.23 -4.82 -23.06
C GLY A 37 -23.73 -4.25 -21.73
N VAL A 38 -25.03 -4.35 -21.45
CA VAL A 38 -25.62 -3.93 -20.18
C VAL A 38 -25.09 -4.76 -19.02
N TYR A 39 -24.97 -6.09 -19.17
CA TYR A 39 -24.43 -6.97 -18.13
C TYR A 39 -22.96 -6.69 -17.80
N ILE A 40 -22.13 -6.45 -18.81
CA ILE A 40 -20.74 -6.03 -18.62
C ILE A 40 -20.72 -4.64 -17.97
N CYS A 41 -21.57 -3.72 -18.42
CA CYS A 41 -21.66 -2.39 -17.84
C CYS A 41 -22.12 -2.41 -16.37
N THR A 42 -23.06 -3.29 -15.98
CA THR A 42 -23.49 -3.45 -14.59
C THR A 42 -22.41 -4.06 -13.71
N ILE A 43 -21.67 -5.06 -14.20
CA ILE A 43 -20.53 -5.65 -13.47
C ILE A 43 -19.38 -4.63 -13.33
N CYS A 44 -19.07 -3.88 -14.39
CA CYS A 44 -18.10 -2.79 -14.34
C CYS A 44 -18.55 -1.69 -13.38
N ARG A 45 -19.84 -1.31 -13.38
CA ARG A 45 -20.40 -0.35 -12.41
C ARG A 45 -20.34 -0.89 -10.99
N GLN A 46 -20.61 -2.18 -10.76
CA GLN A 46 -20.51 -2.79 -9.44
C GLN A 46 -19.07 -2.80 -8.94
N GLN A 47 -18.09 -3.18 -9.78
CA GLN A 47 -16.67 -3.11 -9.46
C GLN A 47 -16.20 -1.67 -9.20
N ILE A 48 -16.61 -0.72 -10.03
CA ILE A 48 -16.31 0.70 -9.82
C ILE A 48 -17.04 1.21 -8.58
N SER A 49 -18.25 0.75 -8.26
CA SER A 49 -19.00 1.17 -7.06
C SER A 49 -18.43 0.58 -5.77
N SER A 50 -17.90 -0.65 -5.79
CA SER A 50 -17.19 -1.22 -4.65
C SER A 50 -15.83 -0.57 -4.50
N LEU A 51 -15.12 -0.34 -5.61
CA LEU A 51 -13.85 0.38 -5.62
C LEU A 51 -14.05 1.83 -5.19
N SER A 52 -15.12 2.50 -5.61
CA SER A 52 -15.45 3.87 -5.22
C SER A 52 -16.11 3.98 -3.85
N LYS A 53 -16.81 2.97 -3.31
CA LYS A 53 -17.14 2.96 -1.87
C LYS A 53 -15.88 2.83 -1.00
N VAL A 54 -14.85 2.13 -1.49
CA VAL A 54 -13.53 2.06 -0.85
C VAL A 54 -12.69 3.32 -1.11
N THR A 55 -12.78 3.92 -2.30
CA THR A 55 -11.99 5.07 -2.79
C THR A 55 -12.64 6.43 -2.49
N ILE A 56 -13.95 6.52 -2.23
CA ILE A 56 -14.65 7.74 -1.74
C ILE A 56 -14.51 7.85 -0.21
N LYS A 57 -14.11 6.76 0.46
CA LYS A 57 -13.45 6.83 1.77
C LYS A 57 -11.95 7.17 1.66
N ASN A 58 -11.43 7.53 0.48
CA ASN A 58 -10.11 8.15 0.41
C ASN A 58 -10.22 9.53 1.05
N ILE A 59 -9.80 9.57 2.31
CA ILE A 59 -8.66 10.38 2.71
C ILE A 59 -8.86 11.81 2.21
N GLN A 60 -9.68 12.55 2.94
CA GLN A 60 -9.36 13.95 3.13
C GLN A 60 -7.89 13.98 3.53
N VAL A 61 -7.04 14.42 2.60
CA VAL A 61 -5.85 15.16 2.99
C VAL A 61 -6.42 16.19 3.96
N ILE A 62 -6.03 16.11 5.22
CA ILE A 62 -6.31 17.18 6.17
C ILE A 62 -5.44 18.32 5.66
N ASP A 63 -5.96 19.06 4.68
CA ASP A 63 -5.59 20.45 4.49
C ASP A 63 -5.87 21.11 5.83
N GLU A 64 -4.85 21.78 6.36
CA GLU A 64 -4.94 22.61 7.55
C GLU A 64 -6.20 23.48 7.44
N PRO A 65 -7.22 23.31 8.32
CA PRO A 65 -8.42 24.11 8.20
C PRO A 65 -8.05 25.55 8.50
N SER A 66 -8.16 26.39 7.47
CA SER A 66 -8.11 27.83 7.61
C SER A 66 -9.19 28.28 8.59
N ASN A 67 -8.76 29.10 9.54
CA ASN A 67 -9.52 29.69 10.65
C ASN A 67 -11.00 29.91 10.34
N THR A 68 -11.85 28.99 10.79
CA THR A 68 -13.25 29.28 11.09
C THR A 68 -13.50 28.84 12.52
N ALA A 69 -13.91 29.82 13.32
CA ALA A 69 -14.06 29.71 14.75
C ALA A 69 -15.14 28.69 15.11
N ASP A 70 -14.70 27.55 15.64
CA ASP A 70 -15.49 26.76 16.56
C ASP A 70 -14.54 26.24 17.66
N HIS A 71 -14.95 26.39 18.92
CA HIS A 71 -14.14 26.13 20.10
C HIS A 71 -13.93 24.61 20.33
N SER A 72 -13.27 23.92 19.41
CA SER A 72 -12.64 22.64 19.71
C SER A 72 -11.28 22.92 20.33
N VAL A 73 -11.04 22.40 21.53
CA VAL A 73 -9.78 22.46 22.27
C VAL A 73 -8.60 22.30 21.30
N PHE A 74 -7.91 23.40 20.99
CA PHE A 74 -6.60 23.33 20.35
C PHE A 74 -5.73 22.48 21.27
N HIS A 75 -5.54 21.20 20.91
CA HIS A 75 -4.67 20.32 21.66
C HIS A 75 -3.25 20.83 21.38
N VAL A 76 -2.77 21.72 22.26
CA VAL A 76 -1.41 22.25 22.20
C VAL A 76 -0.50 21.05 22.01
N PRO A 77 0.28 20.97 20.92
CA PRO A 77 1.10 19.81 20.65
C PRO A 77 2.01 19.58 21.85
N LYS A 78 1.83 18.45 22.54
CA LYS A 78 2.64 18.11 23.71
C LYS A 78 4.10 18.15 23.29
N LEU A 79 4.84 19.11 23.85
CA LEU A 79 6.26 19.25 23.60
C LEU A 79 6.98 18.22 24.47
N HIS A 80 7.82 17.41 23.86
CA HIS A 80 8.55 16.35 24.54
C HIS A 80 10.02 16.71 24.62
N TYR A 81 10.57 16.65 25.83
CA TYR A 81 11.98 16.93 26.11
C TYR A 81 12.60 15.65 26.67
N PRO A 82 13.00 14.69 25.81
CA PRO A 82 13.62 13.46 26.26
C PRO A 82 14.93 13.74 26.98
N ASN A 83 15.18 12.98 28.04
CA ASN A 83 16.41 13.00 28.83
C ASN A 83 16.99 11.58 28.84
N PRO A 84 17.79 11.21 27.82
CA PRO A 84 18.35 9.87 27.71
C PRO A 84 19.31 9.56 28.86
N GLU A 85 19.27 8.34 29.39
CA GLU A 85 20.22 7.90 30.42
C GLU A 85 21.60 7.61 29.83
N SER A 86 21.63 7.28 28.54
CA SER A 86 22.80 6.69 27.89
C SER A 86 23.75 7.71 27.24
N PHE A 87 23.40 9.00 27.25
CA PHE A 87 24.23 10.13 26.78
C PHE A 87 23.58 11.47 27.19
N SER A 88 24.33 12.56 27.16
CA SER A 88 23.81 13.91 27.36
C SER A 88 23.38 14.53 26.03
N ARG A 89 22.31 15.34 26.03
CA ARG A 89 21.87 16.11 24.86
C ARG A 89 22.57 17.48 24.76
N GLU A 90 23.50 17.78 25.66
CA GLU A 90 24.34 18.98 25.67
C GLU A 90 23.52 20.28 25.45
N GLU A 91 23.86 21.07 24.43
CA GLU A 91 23.16 22.34 24.10
C GLU A 91 21.70 22.14 23.66
N CYS A 92 21.30 20.91 23.34
CA CYS A 92 19.99 20.55 22.81
C CYS A 92 19.03 19.96 23.86
N VAL A 93 19.36 20.00 25.16
CA VAL A 93 18.47 19.55 26.25
C VAL A 93 17.10 20.23 26.19
N ASP A 94 17.09 21.55 25.95
CA ASP A 94 15.87 22.36 25.87
C ASP A 94 15.20 22.36 24.49
N ASN A 95 15.65 21.51 23.56
CA ASN A 95 15.00 21.36 22.26
C ASN A 95 13.95 20.24 22.31
N PRO A 96 12.70 20.52 21.90
CA PRO A 96 11.66 19.51 21.86
C PRO A 96 11.88 18.52 20.73
N VAL A 97 11.50 17.27 20.96
CA VAL A 97 11.61 16.17 19.98
C VAL A 97 10.22 15.72 19.56
N ARG A 98 9.98 15.64 18.26
CA ARG A 98 8.75 15.10 17.68
C ARG A 98 8.85 13.58 17.54
N TYR A 99 7.77 12.88 17.90
CA TYR A 99 7.69 11.43 17.78
C TYR A 99 6.91 11.04 16.54
N PHE A 100 7.42 10.07 15.80
CA PHE A 100 6.70 9.48 14.68
C PHE A 100 6.84 7.96 14.61
N ALA A 101 5.95 7.32 13.85
CA ALA A 101 6.10 5.93 13.43
C ALA A 101 5.60 5.76 12.00
N ILE A 102 6.37 5.06 11.18
CA ILE A 102 6.01 4.73 9.79
C ILE A 102 5.27 3.40 9.80
N VAL A 103 3.94 3.44 9.69
CA VAL A 103 3.10 2.23 9.68
C VAL A 103 2.88 1.78 8.24
N SER A 104 3.25 0.53 7.95
CA SER A 104 3.41 0.10 6.56
C SER A 104 3.16 -1.40 6.38
N THR A 105 3.12 -1.86 5.13
CA THR A 105 3.23 -3.29 4.79
C THR A 105 4.60 -3.61 4.20
N GLN A 106 4.97 -4.88 4.10
CA GLN A 106 6.18 -5.28 3.37
C GLN A 106 6.10 -4.86 1.90
N ARG A 107 7.25 -4.45 1.34
CA ARG A 107 7.43 -4.06 -0.07
C ARG A 107 6.59 -2.84 -0.50
N SER A 108 6.28 -1.95 0.44
CA SER A 108 5.62 -0.66 0.19
C SER A 108 6.57 0.46 -0.23
N GLY A 109 7.89 0.27 -0.14
CA GLY A 109 8.87 1.36 -0.31
C GLY A 109 9.27 2.06 1.00
N SER A 110 8.79 1.58 2.15
CA SER A 110 9.11 2.18 3.46
C SER A 110 10.59 2.17 3.85
N GLY A 111 11.39 1.25 3.33
CA GLY A 111 12.85 1.29 3.52
C GLY A 111 13.49 2.50 2.84
N TRP A 112 13.14 2.77 1.58
CA TRP A 112 13.65 3.95 0.87
C TRP A 112 13.14 5.26 1.49
N PHE A 113 11.87 5.31 1.89
CA PHE A 113 11.30 6.47 2.56
C PHE A 113 11.98 6.76 3.91
N GLU A 114 12.30 5.71 4.68
CA GLU A 114 13.12 5.85 5.89
C GLU A 114 14.52 6.38 5.58
N THR A 115 15.21 5.84 4.56
CA THR A 115 16.52 6.36 4.14
C THR A 115 16.46 7.84 3.79
N LEU A 116 15.39 8.27 3.11
CA LEU A 116 15.15 9.68 2.81
C LEU A 116 14.99 10.50 4.08
N LEU A 117 14.17 10.06 5.05
CA LEU A 117 14.02 10.78 6.33
C LEU A 117 15.34 10.89 7.09
N ASN A 118 16.11 9.80 7.14
CA ASN A 118 17.41 9.75 7.82
C ASN A 118 18.50 10.56 7.11
N SER A 119 18.26 11.05 5.90
CA SER A 119 19.19 11.99 5.24
C SER A 119 19.15 13.38 5.89
N HIS A 120 18.08 13.71 6.62
CA HIS A 120 17.97 14.97 7.34
C HIS A 120 18.72 14.89 8.67
N VAL A 121 19.65 15.83 8.90
CA VAL A 121 20.55 15.85 10.07
C VAL A 121 19.84 15.68 11.40
N ASN A 122 18.67 16.31 11.60
CA ASN A 122 17.94 16.28 12.88
C ASN A 122 16.78 15.26 12.92
N VAL A 123 16.72 14.29 12.01
CA VAL A 123 15.69 13.25 12.00
C VAL A 123 16.33 11.87 12.14
N SER A 124 15.77 11.03 13.01
CA SER A 124 16.25 9.67 13.23
C SER A 124 15.10 8.66 13.21
N SER A 125 15.16 7.73 12.26
CA SER A 125 14.30 6.54 12.18
C SER A 125 15.12 5.29 12.43
N ASN A 126 14.67 4.48 13.39
CA ASN A 126 15.43 3.35 13.95
C ASN A 126 15.12 1.98 13.30
N GLY A 127 14.68 1.96 12.05
CA GLY A 127 14.38 0.73 11.33
C GLY A 127 13.15 -0.01 11.85
N GLU A 128 13.07 -1.30 11.54
CA GLU A 128 11.98 -2.18 11.95
C GLU A 128 12.22 -2.77 13.35
N ILE A 129 12.13 -1.93 14.38
CA ILE A 129 12.42 -2.32 15.77
C ILE A 129 11.51 -3.47 16.24
N PHE A 130 10.28 -3.54 15.75
CA PHE A 130 9.32 -4.58 16.09
C PHE A 130 9.40 -5.81 15.21
N SER A 131 10.41 -5.97 14.35
CA SER A 131 10.64 -7.22 13.61
C SER A 131 10.98 -8.40 14.54
N VAL A 132 11.57 -8.12 15.71
CA VAL A 132 11.92 -9.08 16.76
C VAL A 132 10.68 -9.45 17.59
N LEU A 133 10.45 -10.75 17.76
CA LEU A 133 9.25 -11.29 18.44
C LEU A 133 9.14 -10.86 19.91
N ASP A 134 10.24 -10.92 20.66
CA ASP A 134 10.22 -10.63 22.11
C ASP A 134 9.73 -9.21 22.43
N ARG A 135 10.00 -8.25 21.55
CA ARG A 135 9.59 -6.84 21.67
C ARG A 135 8.10 -6.63 21.46
N ARG A 136 7.42 -7.60 20.84
CA ARG A 136 5.98 -7.55 20.52
C ARG A 136 5.20 -8.72 21.12
N ARG A 137 5.75 -9.41 22.12
CA ARG A 137 5.12 -10.58 22.75
C ARG A 137 3.80 -10.23 23.48
N ASN A 138 3.71 -9.01 23.99
CA ASN A 138 2.54 -8.44 24.66
C ASN A 138 2.65 -6.90 24.67
N PHE A 139 1.56 -6.22 25.06
CA PHE A 139 1.52 -4.76 25.11
C PHE A 139 2.59 -4.15 26.03
N SER A 140 2.90 -4.76 27.19
CA SER A 140 3.94 -4.25 28.09
C SER A 140 5.32 -4.20 27.43
N ALA A 141 5.69 -5.23 26.66
CA ALA A 141 6.95 -5.27 25.93
C ALA A 141 6.99 -4.24 24.79
N ILE A 142 5.83 -3.99 24.16
CA ILE A 142 5.68 -2.94 23.15
C ILE A 142 5.94 -1.58 23.78
N VAL A 143 5.28 -1.26 24.89
CA VAL A 143 5.46 0.01 25.62
C VAL A 143 6.90 0.22 26.07
N GLU A 144 7.53 -0.80 26.66
CA GLU A 144 8.95 -0.72 27.06
C GLU A 144 9.85 -0.36 25.85
N THR A 145 9.58 -0.98 24.71
CA THR A 145 10.32 -0.71 23.46
C THR A 145 10.05 0.70 22.94
N LEU A 146 8.80 1.16 22.95
CA LEU A 146 8.42 2.51 22.52
C LEU A 146 9.06 3.57 23.41
N ASP A 147 9.00 3.40 24.73
CA ASP A 147 9.56 4.34 25.69
C ASP A 147 11.08 4.45 25.53
N ARG A 148 11.80 3.34 25.30
CA ARG A 148 13.23 3.38 24.99
C ARG A 148 13.56 4.21 23.75
N VAL A 149 12.81 4.04 22.66
CA VAL A 149 13.04 4.80 21.43
C VAL A 149 12.72 6.28 21.62
N TYR A 150 11.57 6.59 22.22
CA TYR A 150 11.12 7.98 22.38
C TYR A 150 11.87 8.75 23.46
N ASN A 151 12.55 8.06 24.38
CA ASN A 151 13.51 8.67 25.31
C ASN A 151 14.92 8.79 24.73
N LEU A 152 15.15 8.44 23.46
CA LEU A 152 16.45 8.44 22.77
C LEU A 152 17.46 7.42 23.32
N ASP A 153 17.02 6.43 24.10
CA ASP A 153 17.85 5.36 24.66
C ASP A 153 17.84 4.09 23.81
N TRP A 154 17.58 4.23 22.51
CA TRP A 154 17.68 3.12 21.58
C TRP A 154 19.12 2.87 21.15
N PHE A 155 19.66 1.72 21.53
CA PHE A 155 20.99 1.28 21.12
C PHE A 155 20.96 0.82 19.66
N SER A 156 21.44 1.68 18.76
CA SER A 156 21.73 1.32 17.37
C SER A 156 23.21 1.56 17.06
N SER A 157 23.69 0.98 15.96
CA SER A 157 25.05 1.21 15.47
C SER A 157 25.26 2.61 14.88
N ALA A 158 24.19 3.41 14.74
CA ALA A 158 24.29 4.79 14.29
C ALA A 158 24.76 5.69 15.44
N SER A 159 25.54 6.73 15.12
CA SER A 159 25.97 7.73 16.09
C SER A 159 24.75 8.41 16.73
N LYS A 160 24.73 8.49 18.06
CA LYS A 160 23.68 9.19 18.80
C LYS A 160 23.72 10.67 18.44
N ASN A 161 22.56 11.23 18.10
CA ASN A 161 22.43 12.65 17.74
C ASN A 161 21.76 13.42 18.89
N GLU A 162 22.55 14.24 19.56
CA GLU A 162 22.20 15.13 20.68
C GLU A 162 21.04 16.07 20.32
N CYS A 163 21.03 16.55 19.08
CA CYS A 163 20.12 17.55 18.55
C CYS A 163 19.02 16.97 17.64
N SER A 164 18.65 15.70 17.85
CA SER A 164 17.51 15.09 17.17
C SER A 164 16.25 15.93 17.39
N ALA A 165 15.63 16.43 16.33
CA ALA A 165 14.37 17.18 16.36
C ALA A 165 13.16 16.26 16.13
N ALA A 166 13.37 15.10 15.49
CA ALA A 166 12.36 14.06 15.38
C ALA A 166 12.96 12.66 15.50
N VAL A 167 12.26 11.78 16.22
CA VAL A 167 12.65 10.37 16.37
C VAL A 167 11.46 9.45 16.09
N GLY A 168 11.74 8.34 15.42
CA GLY A 168 10.76 7.35 15.08
C GLY A 168 11.36 6.03 14.64
N PHE A 169 10.54 5.22 13.99
CA PHE A 169 10.89 3.89 13.52
C PHE A 169 9.84 3.42 12.49
N LYS A 170 10.10 2.26 11.87
CA LYS A 170 9.15 1.57 10.99
C LYS A 170 8.41 0.47 11.73
N TRP A 171 7.11 0.38 11.50
CA TRP A 171 6.24 -0.64 12.06
C TRP A 171 5.42 -1.31 10.97
N MET A 172 5.66 -2.59 10.72
CA MET A 172 4.88 -3.31 9.73
C MET A 172 3.55 -3.81 10.31
N LEU A 173 2.48 -3.84 9.50
CA LEU A 173 1.13 -4.26 9.92
C LEU A 173 1.08 -5.68 10.52
N ASN A 174 2.06 -6.53 10.24
CA ASN A 174 2.17 -7.88 10.77
C ASN A 174 3.12 -7.99 11.98
N GLN A 175 3.44 -6.88 12.65
CA GLN A 175 4.42 -6.81 13.74
C GLN A 175 3.79 -6.29 15.06
N GLY A 176 2.56 -6.66 15.40
CA GLY A 176 1.95 -6.31 16.70
C GLY A 176 1.06 -5.06 16.67
N VAL A 177 1.22 -4.19 15.67
CA VAL A 177 0.46 -2.93 15.55
C VAL A 177 -1.03 -3.15 15.28
N MET A 178 -1.41 -4.30 14.72
CA MET A 178 -2.82 -4.61 14.46
C MET A 178 -3.44 -5.36 15.65
N GLU A 179 -2.64 -6.15 16.36
CA GLU A 179 -3.07 -7.01 17.45
C GLU A 179 -3.40 -6.22 18.73
N HIS A 180 -2.59 -5.20 19.08
CA HIS A 180 -2.75 -4.38 20.30
C HIS A 180 -3.22 -2.95 19.99
N HIS A 181 -4.07 -2.81 18.97
CA HIS A 181 -4.36 -1.49 18.38
C HIS A 181 -5.05 -0.53 19.37
N GLU A 182 -5.96 -0.99 20.22
CA GLU A 182 -6.67 -0.13 21.18
C GLU A 182 -5.69 0.53 22.15
N GLU A 183 -4.82 -0.27 22.77
CA GLU A 183 -3.86 0.20 23.76
C GLU A 183 -2.73 1.02 23.12
N ILE A 184 -2.33 0.67 21.89
CA ILE A 184 -1.35 1.46 21.12
C ILE A 184 -1.94 2.82 20.76
N VAL A 185 -3.19 2.91 20.29
CA VAL A 185 -3.84 4.20 19.97
C VAL A 185 -3.85 5.12 21.19
N GLU A 186 -4.20 4.60 22.36
CA GLU A 186 -4.15 5.36 23.61
C GLU A 186 -2.73 5.86 23.91
N TYR A 187 -1.73 4.99 23.82
CA TYR A 187 -0.32 5.35 24.02
C TYR A 187 0.11 6.47 23.07
N LEU A 188 -0.15 6.31 21.76
CA LEU A 188 0.26 7.26 20.73
C LEU A 188 -0.37 8.64 20.95
N ASN A 189 -1.65 8.70 21.26
CA ASN A 189 -2.36 9.95 21.54
C ASN A 189 -1.82 10.63 22.80
N ARG A 190 -1.63 9.87 23.89
CA ARG A 190 -1.08 10.38 25.16
C ARG A 190 0.35 10.93 25.01
N ARG A 191 1.14 10.31 24.12
CA ARG A 191 2.54 10.67 23.82
C ARG A 191 2.67 11.56 22.58
N GLY A 192 1.58 12.04 21.98
CA GLY A 192 1.64 12.95 20.83
C GLY A 192 2.38 12.41 19.61
N VAL A 193 2.38 11.09 19.38
CA VAL A 193 3.08 10.44 18.27
C VAL A 193 2.31 10.65 16.97
N SER A 194 3.03 11.05 15.91
CA SER A 194 2.45 11.20 14.57
C SER A 194 2.66 9.94 13.72
N LEU A 195 1.59 9.35 13.20
CA LEU A 195 1.70 8.20 12.30
C LEU A 195 1.85 8.63 10.84
N ILE A 196 2.75 7.95 10.14
CA ILE A 196 2.91 8.05 8.69
C ILE A 196 2.52 6.71 8.11
N PHE A 197 1.31 6.61 7.56
CA PHE A 197 0.90 5.43 6.82
C PHE A 197 1.53 5.44 5.44
N LEU A 198 2.37 4.44 5.15
CA LEU A 198 3.01 4.30 3.84
C LEU A 198 2.59 2.99 3.18
N PHE A 199 1.76 3.10 2.16
CA PHE A 199 1.22 1.96 1.43
C PHE A 199 1.55 2.02 -0.06
N ARG A 200 1.29 0.92 -0.78
CA ARG A 200 1.49 0.82 -2.22
C ARG A 200 0.17 0.46 -2.87
N ARG A 201 -0.35 1.34 -3.74
CA ARG A 201 -1.65 1.13 -4.39
C ARG A 201 -1.62 -0.05 -5.35
N ASN A 202 -0.51 -0.27 -6.05
CA ASN A 202 -0.37 -1.39 -6.95
C ASN A 202 -0.03 -2.68 -6.20
N LEU A 203 -1.07 -3.36 -5.70
CA LEU A 203 -0.94 -4.57 -4.90
C LEU A 203 -0.40 -5.78 -5.68
N LEU A 204 -0.67 -5.87 -6.99
CA LEU A 204 -0.10 -6.91 -7.84
C LEU A 204 1.42 -6.75 -7.96
N ARG A 205 1.91 -5.54 -8.24
CA ARG A 205 3.37 -5.26 -8.28
C ARG A 205 4.00 -5.47 -6.91
N ARG A 206 3.30 -5.15 -5.82
CA ARG A 206 3.75 -5.45 -4.45
C ARG A 206 3.89 -6.96 -4.23
N MET A 207 2.91 -7.77 -4.66
CA MET A 207 2.95 -9.23 -4.57
C MET A 207 4.11 -9.82 -5.38
N VAL A 208 4.30 -9.38 -6.61
CA VAL A 208 5.46 -9.78 -7.43
C VAL A 208 6.77 -9.47 -6.70
N SER A 209 6.87 -8.29 -6.08
CA SER A 209 8.06 -7.91 -5.31
C SER A 209 8.24 -8.76 -4.03
N LEU A 210 7.16 -9.18 -3.38
CA LEU A 210 7.21 -10.10 -2.24
C LEU A 210 7.73 -11.48 -2.66
N LEU A 211 7.23 -12.02 -3.77
CA LEU A 211 7.66 -13.31 -4.29
C LEU A 211 9.15 -13.29 -4.69
N ALA A 212 9.59 -12.22 -5.37
CA ALA A 212 11.00 -12.06 -5.72
C ALA A 212 11.91 -11.97 -4.48
N ASN A 213 11.51 -11.19 -3.48
CA ASN A 213 12.27 -11.09 -2.22
C ASN A 213 12.30 -12.43 -1.46
N SER A 214 11.19 -13.15 -1.44
CA SER A 214 11.11 -14.47 -0.82
C SER A 214 12.03 -15.45 -1.51
N TYR A 215 12.10 -15.44 -2.85
CA TYR A 215 13.01 -16.29 -3.60
C TYR A 215 14.47 -16.01 -3.28
N ASP A 216 14.89 -14.73 -3.30
CA ASP A 216 16.27 -14.34 -3.00
C ASP A 216 16.69 -14.72 -1.57
N LYS A 217 15.75 -14.77 -0.62
CA LYS A 217 16.04 -15.25 0.75
C LYS A 217 16.62 -16.66 0.79
N TYR A 218 16.20 -17.52 -0.14
CA TYR A 218 16.68 -18.91 -0.26
C TYR A 218 17.80 -19.04 -1.29
N ALA A 219 17.61 -18.46 -2.49
CA ALA A 219 18.53 -18.57 -3.60
C ALA A 219 19.82 -17.77 -3.38
N LYS A 220 19.76 -16.67 -2.61
CA LYS A 220 20.89 -15.83 -2.22
C LYS A 220 21.76 -15.45 -3.41
N LEU A 221 21.13 -14.84 -4.40
CA LEU A 221 21.71 -14.65 -5.74
C LEU A 221 22.95 -13.75 -5.75
N LEU A 222 23.14 -12.96 -4.68
CA LEU A 222 24.28 -12.04 -4.53
C LEU A 222 25.30 -12.62 -3.56
N ASN A 223 26.24 -13.40 -4.09
CA ASN A 223 27.37 -13.98 -3.34
C ASN A 223 26.93 -14.74 -2.07
N GLY A 224 25.83 -15.49 -2.11
CA GLY A 224 25.35 -16.26 -0.97
C GLY A 224 24.72 -15.41 0.14
N THR A 225 24.44 -14.14 -0.12
CA THR A 225 23.77 -13.21 0.80
C THR A 225 22.40 -12.82 0.27
N HIS A 226 21.40 -12.80 1.15
CA HIS A 226 20.07 -12.22 0.85
C HIS A 226 20.15 -10.70 0.92
N LYS A 227 19.65 -10.00 -0.10
CA LYS A 227 19.57 -8.53 -0.12
C LYS A 227 18.14 -8.09 -0.33
N SER A 228 17.50 -7.61 0.74
CA SER A 228 16.13 -7.07 0.67
C SER A 228 16.06 -5.71 -0.04
N HIS A 229 17.19 -5.00 -0.08
CA HIS A 229 17.39 -3.74 -0.78
C HIS A 229 18.72 -3.81 -1.53
N VAL A 230 18.71 -3.36 -2.77
CA VAL A 230 19.88 -3.27 -3.64
C VAL A 230 20.50 -1.88 -3.50
N HIS A 231 21.82 -1.82 -3.56
CA HIS A 231 22.58 -0.57 -3.46
C HIS A 231 23.34 -0.24 -4.75
N THR A 232 23.43 -1.19 -5.69
CA THR A 232 24.05 -0.96 -7.00
C THR A 232 23.15 -1.41 -8.14
N THR A 233 23.44 -0.90 -9.35
CA THR A 233 22.70 -1.26 -10.57
C THR A 233 22.89 -2.74 -10.91
N GLU A 234 24.10 -3.27 -10.72
CA GLU A 234 24.42 -4.68 -11.00
C GLU A 234 23.66 -5.65 -10.08
N GLU A 235 23.53 -5.30 -8.79
CA GLU A 235 22.70 -6.06 -7.85
C GLU A 235 21.23 -6.04 -8.31
N ALA A 236 20.73 -4.87 -8.73
CA ALA A 236 19.35 -4.70 -9.20
C ALA A 236 19.08 -5.53 -10.46
N GLU A 237 19.99 -5.49 -11.43
CA GLU A 237 19.90 -6.26 -12.68
C GLU A 237 19.88 -7.75 -12.39
N THR A 238 20.79 -8.24 -11.56
CA THR A 238 20.89 -9.66 -11.17
C THR A 238 19.58 -10.15 -10.53
N LEU A 239 19.05 -9.44 -9.53
CA LEU A 239 17.81 -9.85 -8.87
C LEU A 239 16.58 -9.72 -9.78
N SER A 240 16.60 -8.79 -10.74
CA SER A 240 15.47 -8.56 -11.67
C SER A 240 15.26 -9.69 -12.69
N GLN A 241 16.27 -10.56 -12.88
CA GLN A 241 16.19 -11.69 -13.80
C GLN A 241 15.14 -12.71 -13.36
N PHE A 242 14.93 -12.85 -12.04
CA PHE A 242 13.90 -13.73 -11.51
C PHE A 242 12.49 -13.23 -11.86
N LYS A 243 11.69 -14.09 -12.49
CA LYS A 243 10.28 -13.83 -12.83
C LYS A 243 9.39 -14.77 -11.99
N PRO A 244 8.75 -14.26 -10.92
CA PRO A 244 7.93 -15.10 -10.06
C PRO A 244 6.67 -15.60 -10.78
N ILE A 245 6.31 -16.85 -10.53
CA ILE A 245 5.04 -17.42 -10.97
C ILE A 245 3.97 -17.02 -9.96
N VAL A 246 2.91 -16.36 -10.44
CA VAL A 246 1.78 -15.93 -9.62
C VAL A 246 0.68 -16.98 -9.68
N ASN A 247 0.21 -17.43 -8.51
CA ASN A 247 -0.93 -18.34 -8.42
C ASN A 247 -2.23 -17.57 -8.77
N SER A 248 -2.71 -17.74 -9.99
CA SER A 248 -3.91 -17.05 -10.49
C SER A 248 -5.19 -17.45 -9.74
N THR A 249 -5.25 -18.67 -9.19
CA THR A 249 -6.41 -19.17 -8.43
C THR A 249 -6.60 -18.41 -7.12
N LEU A 250 -5.52 -18.05 -6.42
CA LEU A 250 -5.56 -17.32 -5.14
C LEU A 250 -5.35 -15.81 -5.30
N LEU A 251 -4.98 -15.34 -6.50
CA LEU A 251 -4.59 -13.95 -6.72
C LEU A 251 -5.62 -12.94 -6.20
N ILE A 252 -6.88 -13.08 -6.60
CA ILE A 252 -7.93 -12.11 -6.23
C ILE A 252 -8.19 -12.12 -4.72
N SER A 253 -8.17 -13.28 -4.07
CA SER A 253 -8.42 -13.36 -2.62
C SER A 253 -7.24 -12.80 -1.82
N ASP A 254 -6.01 -13.01 -2.28
CA ASP A 254 -4.81 -12.45 -1.64
C ASP A 254 -4.72 -10.93 -1.80
N LEU A 255 -5.05 -10.38 -2.98
CA LEU A 255 -5.12 -8.93 -3.19
C LEU A 255 -6.20 -8.29 -2.31
N ARG A 256 -7.40 -8.88 -2.25
CA ARG A 256 -8.47 -8.40 -1.35
C ARG A 256 -8.08 -8.45 0.11
N ARG A 257 -7.39 -9.52 0.56
CA ARG A 257 -6.90 -9.61 1.95
C ARG A 257 -5.96 -8.46 2.28
N ALA A 258 -5.08 -8.09 1.35
CA ALA A 258 -4.18 -6.95 1.51
C ALA A 258 -4.93 -5.61 1.58
N GLU A 259 -5.95 -5.40 0.75
CA GLU A 259 -6.80 -4.20 0.81
C GLU A 259 -7.51 -4.09 2.15
N ILE A 260 -8.12 -5.18 2.61
CA ILE A 260 -8.83 -5.24 3.90
C ILE A 260 -7.87 -4.93 5.05
N LEU A 261 -6.65 -5.46 5.03
CA LEU A 261 -5.67 -5.21 6.08
C LEU A 261 -5.30 -3.72 6.19
N VAL A 262 -5.09 -3.06 5.05
CA VAL A 262 -4.80 -1.61 5.00
C VAL A 262 -6.02 -0.80 5.48
N ALA A 263 -7.21 -1.15 5.01
CA ALA A 263 -8.44 -0.46 5.41
C ALA A 263 -8.68 -0.57 6.93
N LYS A 264 -8.47 -1.75 7.51
CA LYS A 264 -8.55 -1.96 8.96
C LYS A 264 -7.52 -1.14 9.73
N ALA A 265 -6.28 -1.05 9.25
CA ALA A 265 -5.25 -0.25 9.90
C ALA A 265 -5.66 1.24 9.94
N LEU A 266 -6.17 1.77 8.84
CA LEU A 266 -6.66 3.16 8.80
C LEU A 266 -7.88 3.37 9.70
N GLU A 267 -8.75 2.37 9.81
CA GLU A 267 -9.91 2.41 10.71
C GLU A 267 -9.51 2.40 12.18
N TYR A 268 -8.65 1.48 12.59
CA TYR A 268 -8.19 1.35 13.97
C TYR A 268 -7.48 2.60 14.49
N TYR A 269 -6.76 3.30 13.60
CA TYR A 269 -5.92 4.44 13.97
C TYR A 269 -6.51 5.79 13.53
N ASN A 270 -7.80 5.85 13.18
CA ASN A 270 -8.45 7.05 12.66
C ASN A 270 -8.44 8.25 13.63
N THR A 271 -8.41 7.99 14.94
CA THR A 271 -8.34 9.01 16.01
C THR A 271 -6.93 9.44 16.35
N THR A 272 -5.90 8.87 15.72
CA THR A 272 -4.52 9.30 15.92
C THR A 272 -4.16 10.45 15.00
N ARG A 273 -3.17 11.26 15.37
CA ARG A 273 -2.57 12.22 14.45
C ARG A 273 -1.82 11.44 13.37
N HIS A 274 -2.31 11.47 12.13
CA HIS A 274 -1.71 10.70 11.06
C HIS A 274 -1.77 11.38 9.69
N MET A 275 -0.92 10.92 8.79
CA MET A 275 -1.00 11.19 7.36
C MET A 275 -0.91 9.89 6.56
N VAL A 276 -1.48 9.87 5.37
CA VAL A 276 -1.44 8.70 4.46
C VAL A 276 -0.67 9.08 3.21
N VAL A 277 0.36 8.30 2.91
CA VAL A 277 1.25 8.46 1.78
C VAL A 277 1.26 7.17 0.98
N TYR A 278 1.31 7.30 -0.34
CA TYR A 278 1.41 6.15 -1.22
C TYR A 278 2.71 6.17 -2.01
N TYR A 279 3.31 5.00 -2.16
CA TYR A 279 4.54 4.77 -2.92
C TYR A 279 4.50 5.40 -4.31
N GLU A 280 3.39 5.23 -5.03
CA GLU A 280 3.23 5.74 -6.39
C GLU A 280 3.26 7.27 -6.46
N ASP A 281 2.94 7.97 -5.37
CA ASP A 281 3.01 9.43 -5.31
C ASP A 281 4.44 9.88 -5.03
N LEU A 282 5.14 9.17 -4.13
CA LEU A 282 6.54 9.46 -3.79
C LEU A 282 7.50 9.30 -4.98
N VAL A 283 7.32 8.25 -5.79
CA VAL A 283 8.23 7.99 -6.93
C VAL A 283 7.90 8.80 -8.18
N LYS A 284 6.76 9.50 -8.22
CA LYS A 284 6.40 10.39 -9.30
C LYS A 284 6.90 11.82 -9.07
N ASP A 285 7.17 12.18 -7.82
CA ASP A 285 7.63 13.51 -7.48
C ASP A 285 9.09 13.69 -7.90
N SER A 286 9.31 14.57 -8.88
CA SER A 286 10.63 14.88 -9.45
C SER A 286 11.59 15.51 -8.45
N LYS A 287 11.11 15.95 -7.27
CA LYS A 287 11.97 16.47 -6.20
C LYS A 287 12.54 15.37 -5.31
N VAL A 288 12.02 14.15 -5.43
CA VAL A 288 12.42 12.99 -4.61
C VAL A 288 13.09 11.88 -5.45
N SER A 289 12.99 11.95 -6.79
CA SER A 289 13.63 11.04 -7.75
C SER A 289 15.00 11.51 -8.21
#